data_AF-A0A6T6NSR9-F1
#
_entry.id   AF-A0A6T6NSR9-F1
#
_cell.length_a   1.000
_cell.length_b   1.000
_cell.length_c   1.000
_cell.angle_alpha   90.00
_cell.angle_beta   90.00
_cell.angle_gamma   90.00
#
_symmetry.space_group_name_H-M   'P 1'
#
loop_
_entity.id
_entity.type
_entity.pdbx_description
1 polymer ?
#
loop_
_entity_poly.entity_id
_entity_poly.type
_entity_poly.pdbx_seq_one_letter_code
_entity_poly.pdbx_strand_id
1 'polypeptide(L)'
;EEKLARKHYDRVFKEYAIANLSRYRVGLLGLRWCTEEEVRTGKGAQVCGEERCGRSDVLLTFEVPFSYEEKGIKKTTLVKLSLCSEHSRRLRKVLKSEKNRTEQSKRRKKEEPNNSPVGK
;
A
#
# COMPACT_ATOMS: atom_id res chain seq x y z
N GLU A 1 -3.20 22.57 -28.05
CA GLU A 1 -2.21 21.90 -27.18
C GLU A 1 -2.82 20.86 -26.21
N GLU A 2 -3.74 20.00 -26.66
CA GLU A 2 -4.52 19.15 -25.73
C GLU A 2 -4.04 17.69 -25.65
N LYS A 3 -3.03 17.31 -26.46
CA LYS A 3 -2.55 15.92 -26.57
C LYS A 3 -1.37 15.58 -25.66
N LEU A 4 -0.69 16.59 -25.09
CA LEU A 4 0.47 16.38 -24.21
C LEU A 4 0.05 16.01 -22.77
N ALA A 5 -1.12 16.50 -22.34
CA ALA A 5 -1.69 16.23 -21.03
C ALA A 5 -2.00 14.73 -20.83
N ARG A 6 -2.70 14.10 -21.77
CA ARG A 6 -3.17 12.70 -21.65
C ARG A 6 -2.05 11.68 -21.41
N LYS A 7 -0.89 11.84 -22.06
CA LYS A 7 0.25 10.93 -21.89
C LYS A 7 1.01 11.17 -20.58
N HIS A 8 1.00 12.40 -20.07
CA HIS A 8 1.61 12.70 -18.77
C HIS A 8 0.73 12.18 -17.63
N TYR A 9 -0.60 12.36 -17.74
CA TYR A 9 -1.55 11.81 -16.78
C TYR A 9 -1.46 10.28 -16.67
N ASP A 10 -1.44 9.52 -17.77
CA ASP A 10 -1.39 8.04 -17.70
C ASP A 10 -0.15 7.50 -16.97
N ARG A 11 0.98 8.22 -17.03
CA ARG A 11 2.24 7.81 -16.40
C ARG A 11 2.26 8.11 -14.90
N VAL A 12 1.76 9.27 -14.48
CA VAL A 12 1.68 9.64 -13.05
C VAL A 12 0.61 8.82 -12.32
N PHE A 13 -0.46 8.40 -13.03
CA PHE A 13 -1.56 7.60 -12.49
C PHE A 13 -1.18 6.20 -11.99
N LYS A 14 -0.08 5.62 -12.50
CA LYS A 14 0.33 4.25 -12.16
C LYS A 14 1.38 4.17 -11.07
N GLU A 15 1.88 5.31 -10.59
CA GLU A 15 2.92 5.34 -9.57
C GLU A 15 2.39 5.70 -8.17
N TYR A 16 1.25 6.39 -8.08
CA TYR A 16 0.71 6.87 -6.80
C TYR A 16 -0.58 6.15 -6.41
N ALA A 17 -0.71 5.89 -5.11
CA ALA A 17 -1.90 5.27 -4.51
C ALA A 17 -2.50 6.15 -3.42
N ILE A 18 -3.74 5.85 -3.04
CA ILE A 18 -4.40 6.38 -1.86
C ILE A 18 -4.50 5.27 -0.81
N ALA A 19 -4.19 5.62 0.43
CA ALA A 19 -4.25 4.74 1.57
C ALA A 19 -5.54 4.95 2.39
N ASN A 20 -6.16 3.86 2.81
CA ASN A 20 -7.10 3.84 3.92
C ASN A 20 -6.39 3.29 5.16
N LEU A 21 -6.22 4.16 6.15
CA LEU A 21 -5.58 3.82 7.44
C LEU A 21 -6.61 3.70 8.57
N SER A 22 -7.91 3.61 8.29
CA SER A 22 -8.96 3.57 9.33
C SER A 22 -8.82 2.36 10.25
N ARG A 23 -8.29 1.24 9.73
CA ARG A 23 -8.11 -0.02 10.47
C ARG A 23 -6.64 -0.31 10.82
N TYR A 24 -5.80 0.73 10.89
CA TYR A 24 -4.37 0.56 11.20
C TYR A 24 -4.10 -0.12 12.56
N ARG A 25 -5.02 0.02 13.53
CA ARG A 25 -4.88 -0.58 14.87
C ARG A 25 -4.93 -2.10 14.85
N VAL A 26 -5.69 -2.68 13.91
CA VAL A 26 -5.77 -4.13 13.69
C VAL A 26 -4.78 -4.60 12.61
N GLY A 27 -3.84 -3.73 12.20
CA GLY A 27 -2.80 -4.06 11.23
C GLY A 27 -3.30 -4.13 9.78
N LEU A 28 -4.46 -3.54 9.47
CA LEU A 28 -4.99 -3.52 8.10
C LEU A 28 -4.70 -2.18 7.41
N LEU A 29 -4.25 -2.27 6.16
CA LEU A 29 -4.02 -1.15 5.25
C LEU A 29 -4.83 -1.40 3.97
N GLY A 30 -5.74 -0.47 3.64
CA GLY A 30 -6.39 -0.45 2.34
C GLY A 30 -5.58 0.40 1.38
N LEU A 31 -5.43 -0.07 0.14
CA LEU A 31 -4.79 0.68 -0.94
C LEU A 31 -5.69 0.68 -2.16
N ARG A 32 -5.72 1.80 -2.88
CA ARG A 32 -6.36 1.92 -4.18
C ARG A 32 -5.57 2.86 -5.07
N TRP A 33 -5.73 2.73 -6.38
CA TRP A 33 -5.25 3.72 -7.33
C TRP A 33 -5.89 5.09 -7.04
N CYS A 34 -5.12 6.16 -7.24
CA CYS A 34 -5.66 7.51 -7.17
C CYS A 34 -6.72 7.72 -8.26
N THR A 35 -7.69 8.60 -8.00
CA THR A 35 -8.66 9.08 -9.00
C THR A 35 -8.17 10.36 -9.68
N GLU A 36 -8.73 10.70 -10.85
CA GLU A 36 -8.42 11.94 -11.59
C GLU A 36 -8.52 13.19 -10.71
N GLU A 37 -9.61 13.29 -9.97
CA GLU A 37 -9.87 14.41 -9.06
C GLU A 37 -8.85 14.48 -7.90
N GLU A 38 -8.51 13.34 -7.30
CA GLU A 38 -7.51 13.28 -6.23
C GLU A 38 -6.12 13.70 -6.73
N VAL A 39 -5.72 13.27 -7.93
CA VAL A 39 -4.43 13.71 -8.51
C VAL A 39 -4.47 15.20 -8.83
N ARG A 40 -5.57 15.70 -9.42
CA ARG A 40 -5.72 17.11 -9.76
C ARG A 40 -5.69 18.03 -8.53
N THR A 41 -6.22 17.55 -7.40
CA THR A 41 -6.16 18.26 -6.11
C THR A 41 -4.82 18.10 -5.39
N GLY A 42 -3.87 17.36 -5.97
CA GLY A 42 -2.53 17.15 -5.41
C GLY A 42 -2.48 16.09 -4.31
N LYS A 43 -3.51 15.26 -4.15
CA LYS A 43 -3.56 14.21 -3.14
C LYS A 43 -2.57 13.08 -3.45
N GLY A 44 -1.81 12.69 -2.43
CA GLY A 44 -0.72 11.72 -2.57
C GLY A 44 0.59 12.32 -3.09
N ALA A 45 0.66 13.62 -3.38
CA ALA A 45 1.89 14.31 -3.80
C ALA A 45 2.17 15.58 -2.96
N GLN A 46 1.19 16.48 -2.86
CA GLN A 46 1.25 17.73 -2.08
C GLN A 46 0.28 17.73 -0.89
N VAL A 47 -0.78 16.94 -0.98
CA VAL A 47 -1.73 16.67 0.11
C VAL A 47 -1.57 15.22 0.54
N CYS A 48 -1.75 14.95 1.83
CA CYS A 48 -1.65 13.61 2.40
C CYS A 48 -2.50 12.60 1.62
N GLY A 49 -1.88 11.52 1.15
CA GLY A 49 -2.51 10.42 0.42
C GLY A 49 -3.38 9.49 1.27
N GLU A 50 -3.87 9.94 2.43
CA GLU A 50 -4.87 9.20 3.20
C GLU A 50 -6.27 9.65 2.77
N GLU A 51 -7.20 8.73 2.60
CA GLU A 51 -8.50 9.02 1.96
C GLU A 51 -9.30 10.15 2.61
N ARG A 52 -9.21 10.35 3.93
CA ARG A 52 -9.97 11.35 4.69
C ARG A 52 -9.09 12.48 5.22
N CYS A 53 -7.84 12.57 4.77
CA CYS A 53 -6.90 13.60 5.21
C CYS A 53 -6.76 14.70 4.16
N GLY A 54 -6.88 15.96 4.60
CA GLY A 54 -6.64 17.15 3.78
C GLY A 54 -5.38 17.93 4.17
N ARG A 55 -4.45 17.33 4.95
CA ARG A 55 -3.23 18.02 5.39
C ARG A 55 -2.21 18.12 4.27
N SER A 56 -1.63 19.29 4.09
CA SER A 56 -0.57 19.60 3.11
C SER A 56 0.75 19.98 3.79
N ASP A 57 0.97 19.54 5.04
CA ASP A 57 2.25 19.65 5.74
C ASP A 57 3.35 18.87 5.01
N VAL A 58 4.58 18.91 5.55
CA VAL A 58 5.69 18.06 5.08
C VAL A 58 5.25 16.59 5.00
N LEU A 59 5.18 16.08 3.76
CA LEU A 59 4.79 14.71 3.47
C LEU A 59 6.02 13.80 3.39
N LEU A 60 5.86 12.58 3.88
CA LEU A 60 6.85 11.51 3.78
C LEU A 60 6.39 10.52 2.73
N THR A 61 7.28 10.18 1.79
CA THR A 61 7.00 9.23 0.72
C THR A 61 7.43 7.82 1.11
N PHE A 62 6.56 6.84 0.89
CA PHE A 62 6.80 5.42 1.14
C PHE A 62 6.54 4.63 -0.14
N GLU A 63 7.33 3.59 -0.35
CA GLU A 63 7.04 2.58 -1.37
C GLU A 63 6.43 1.37 -0.67
N VAL A 64 5.22 0.99 -1.09
CA VAL A 64 4.50 -0.15 -0.50
C VAL A 64 4.07 -1.13 -1.60
N PRO A 65 4.08 -2.45 -1.32
CA PRO A 65 3.53 -3.43 -2.24
C PRO A 65 2.02 -3.24 -2.35
N PHE A 66 1.55 -3.17 -3.59
CA PHE A 66 0.15 -3.04 -3.96
C PHE A 66 -0.25 -4.20 -4.86
N SER A 67 -1.17 -5.01 -4.38
CA SER A 67 -1.73 -6.14 -5.12
C SER A 67 -3.05 -5.74 -5.76
N TYR A 68 -3.17 -5.93 -7.07
CA TYR A 68 -4.37 -5.66 -7.85
C TYR A 68 -4.67 -6.80 -8.81
N GLU A 69 -5.89 -6.85 -9.33
CA GLU A 69 -6.30 -7.85 -10.31
C GLU A 69 -6.55 -7.17 -11.65
N GLU A 70 -5.92 -7.67 -12.71
CA GLU A 70 -6.13 -7.22 -14.07
C GLU A 70 -6.50 -8.42 -14.93
N LYS A 71 -7.71 -8.41 -15.51
CA LYS A 71 -8.24 -9.51 -16.33
C LYS A 71 -8.19 -10.88 -15.62
N GLY A 72 -8.50 -10.92 -14.32
CA GLY A 72 -8.47 -12.13 -13.50
C GLY A 72 -7.05 -12.58 -13.06
N ILE A 73 -6.01 -11.84 -13.43
CA ILE A 73 -4.63 -12.12 -13.03
C ILE A 73 -4.24 -11.21 -11.87
N LYS A 74 -3.90 -11.81 -10.73
CA LYS A 74 -3.34 -11.08 -9.59
C LYS A 74 -1.93 -10.62 -9.92
N LYS A 75 -1.71 -9.32 -9.82
CA LYS A 75 -0.42 -8.66 -10.01
C LYS A 75 -0.05 -7.90 -8.74
N THR A 76 1.25 -7.75 -8.50
CA THR A 76 1.78 -6.92 -7.42
C THR A 76 2.77 -5.93 -8.00
N THR A 77 2.66 -4.68 -7.60
CA THR A 77 3.60 -3.60 -7.97
C THR A 77 3.94 -2.77 -6.76
N LEU A 78 5.06 -2.05 -6.80
CA LEU A 78 5.34 -1.02 -5.79
C LEU A 78 4.64 0.28 -6.18
N VAL A 79 3.97 0.90 -5.22
CA VAL A 79 3.34 2.22 -5.38
C VAL A 79 3.89 3.19 -4.35
N LYS A 80 3.95 4.46 -4.73
CA LYS A 80 4.34 5.57 -3.89
C LYS A 80 3.13 6.10 -3.11
N LEU A 81 3.33 6.30 -1.81
CA LEU A 81 2.38 6.93 -0.89
C LEU A 81 3.06 8.11 -0.21
N SER A 82 2.58 9.33 -0.43
CA SER A 82 3.02 10.49 0.34
C SER A 82 2.03 10.79 1.47
N LEU A 83 2.46 10.70 2.73
CA LEU A 83 1.62 10.81 3.91
C LEU A 83 2.17 11.85 4.89
N CYS A 84 1.29 12.55 5.60
CA CYS A 84 1.73 13.43 6.69
C CYS A 84 2.34 12.63 7.84
N SER A 85 3.04 13.30 8.76
CA SER A 85 3.72 12.67 9.90
C SER A 85 2.83 11.74 10.75
N GLU A 86 1.55 12.06 10.90
CA GLU A 86 0.60 11.24 11.65
C GLU A 86 0.27 9.94 10.93
N HIS A 87 -0.14 10.02 9.66
CA HIS A 87 -0.50 8.87 8.84
C HIS A 87 0.72 7.99 8.53
N SER A 88 1.89 8.59 8.42
CA SER A 88 3.17 7.89 8.33
C SER A 88 3.44 6.99 9.54
N ARG A 89 3.13 7.46 10.76
CA ARG A 89 3.25 6.63 11.98
C ARG A 89 2.26 5.47 11.96
N ARG A 90 1.02 5.71 11.50
CA ARG A 90 -0.01 4.66 11.37
C ARG A 90 0.41 3.59 10.34
N LEU A 91 0.91 4.01 9.18
CA LEU A 91 1.42 3.12 8.14
C LEU A 91 2.54 2.23 8.68
N ARG A 92 3.55 2.81 9.35
CA ARG A 92 4.65 2.04 9.96
C ARG A 92 4.17 1.00 10.96
N LYS A 93 3.11 1.29 11.73
CA LYS A 93 2.51 0.33 12.66
C LYS A 93 1.91 -0.87 11.91
N VAL A 94 1.22 -0.64 10.80
CA VAL A 94 0.67 -1.70 9.95
C VAL A 94 1.80 -2.56 9.37
N LEU A 95 2.80 -1.93 8.75
CA LEU A 95 3.94 -2.65 8.16
C LEU A 95 4.71 -3.50 9.19
N LYS A 96 4.88 -2.98 10.42
CA LYS A 96 5.50 -3.74 11.51
C LYS A 96 4.65 -4.94 11.93
N SER A 97 3.33 -4.78 12.00
CA SER A 97 2.41 -5.88 12.35
C SER A 97 2.45 -7.01 11.32
N GLU A 98 2.45 -6.66 10.03
CA GLU A 98 2.51 -7.63 8.93
C GLU A 98 3.85 -8.37 8.92
N LYS A 99 4.96 -7.66 9.16
CA LYS A 99 6.28 -8.28 9.33
C LYS A 99 6.28 -9.29 10.47
N ASN A 100 5.71 -8.94 11.63
CA ASN A 100 5.67 -9.84 12.78
C ASN A 100 4.82 -11.11 12.50
N ARG A 101 3.66 -10.97 11.85
CA ARG A 101 2.82 -12.11 11.45
C ARG A 101 3.53 -13.05 10.46
N THR A 102 4.26 -12.47 9.52
CA THR A 102 5.05 -13.21 8.53
C THR A 102 6.16 -14.01 9.19
N GLU A 103 6.91 -13.39 10.10
CA GLU A 103 8.01 -14.04 10.82
C GLU A 103 7.49 -15.15 11.77
N GLN A 104 6.37 -14.92 12.46
CA GLN A 104 5.74 -15.94 13.30
C GLN A 104 5.28 -17.16 12.50
N SER A 105 4.71 -16.94 11.31
CA SER A 105 4.26 -18.02 10.42
C SER A 105 5.44 -18.86 9.90
N LYS A 106 6.58 -18.23 9.60
CA LYS A 106 7.81 -18.93 9.18
C LYS A 106 8.40 -19.80 10.29
N ARG A 107 8.36 -19.34 11.55
CA ARG A 107 8.84 -20.13 12.70
C ARG A 107 8.02 -21.41 12.87
N ARG A 108 6.70 -21.28 12.92
CA ARG A 108 5.77 -22.42 13.04
C ARG A 108 6.00 -23.48 11.96
N LYS A 109 6.27 -23.06 10.72
CA LYS A 109 6.47 -23.97 9.58
C LYS A 109 7.82 -24.71 9.60
N LYS A 110 8.80 -24.24 10.36
CA LYS A 110 10.08 -24.94 10.59
C LYS A 110 10.00 -25.95 11.74
N GLU A 111 8.96 -25.89 12.56
CA GLU A 111 8.78 -26.72 13.76
C GLU A 111 7.89 -27.96 13.51
N GLU A 112 7.50 -28.25 12.26
CA GLU A 112 6.86 -29.52 11.87
C GLU A 112 7.92 -30.53 11.37
N PRO A 113 8.49 -31.39 12.23
CA PRO A 113 9.28 -32.53 11.77
C PRO A 113 8.37 -33.57 11.11
N ASN A 114 8.78 -33.99 9.91
CA ASN A 114 8.22 -35.10 9.15
C ASN A 114 8.09 -36.35 10.02
N ASN A 115 6.87 -36.66 10.49
CA ASN A 115 6.56 -37.96 11.05
C ASN A 115 5.66 -38.71 10.07
N SER A 116 6.29 -39.26 9.04
CA SER A 116 5.63 -40.23 8.14
C SER A 116 5.47 -41.56 8.90
N PRO A 117 4.26 -42.13 9.02
CA PRO A 117 4.11 -43.47 9.55
C PRO A 117 4.65 -44.47 8.52
N VAL A 118 5.72 -45.19 8.88
CA VAL A 118 6.18 -46.34 8.11
C VAL A 118 5.08 -47.41 8.15
N GLY A 119 4.57 -47.77 6.98
CA GLY A 119 3.54 -48.79 6.79
C GLY A 119 4.01 -50.17 7.28
N LYS A 120 3.03 -50.93 7.79
CA LYS A 120 3.17 -52.33 8.24
C LYS A 120 3.37 -53.29 7.07
#